data_AF-A0A7X2MTS9-F1
#
_entry.id   AF-A0A7X2MTS9-F1
#
_cell.length_a   1.000
_cell.length_b   1.000
_cell.length_c   1.000
_cell.angle_alpha   90.00
_cell.angle_beta   90.00
_cell.angle_gamma   90.00
#
_symmetry.space_group_name_H-M   'P 1'
#
loop_
_entity.id
_entity.type
_entity.pdbx_description
1 polymer ?
#
loop_
_entity_poly.entity_id
_entity_poly.type
_entity_poly.pdbx_seq_one_letter_code
_entity_poly.pdbx_strand_id
1 'polypeptide(L)'
;PQKISFRTGGMIAAVGSVLLTPWNLFQSPELIHYTLDVLGSFIGPLFGILLTDFYLIKRGRISVDDLFNDTPAGRYWYRGGFNPKAIGALLPSVAICLVISFIPSLHQVANFSWFIGAGLAAGCYRFIAR
;
A
#
# COMPACT_ATOMS: atom_id res chain seq x y z
N PRO A 1 16.78 13.64 3.43
CA PRO A 1 16.65 13.67 1.94
C PRO A 1 17.65 14.66 1.27
N GLN A 2 18.89 14.22 1.04
CA GLN A 2 19.95 15.08 0.45
C GLN A 2 20.38 14.68 -0.97
N LYS A 3 20.05 13.47 -1.42
CA LYS A 3 20.61 12.88 -2.66
C LYS A 3 19.73 13.06 -3.90
N ILE A 4 18.42 13.26 -3.74
CA ILE A 4 17.46 13.33 -4.84
C ILE A 4 16.65 14.60 -4.71
N SER A 5 16.79 15.49 -5.68
CA SER A 5 15.95 16.69 -5.81
C SER A 5 14.62 16.33 -6.48
N PHE A 6 13.61 17.21 -6.37
CA PHE A 6 12.33 17.03 -7.07
C PHE A 6 12.49 16.85 -8.58
N ARG A 7 13.39 17.63 -9.21
CA ARG A 7 13.69 17.50 -10.64
C ARG A 7 14.32 16.15 -10.98
N THR A 8 15.31 15.74 -10.19
CA THR A 8 16.00 14.45 -10.38
C THR A 8 15.04 13.28 -10.19
N GLY A 9 14.22 13.31 -9.13
CA GLY A 9 13.20 12.28 -8.87
C GLY A 9 12.16 12.22 -9.97
N GLY A 10 11.67 13.37 -10.45
CA GLY A 10 10.74 13.43 -11.58
C GLY A 10 11.33 12.84 -12.86
N MET A 11 12.61 13.11 -13.15
CA MET A 11 13.28 12.55 -14.32
C MET A 11 13.47 11.03 -14.21
N ILE A 12 13.85 10.53 -13.02
CA ILE A 12 13.95 9.08 -12.76
C ILE A 12 12.59 8.41 -12.96
N ALA A 13 11.52 8.99 -12.42
CA ALA A 13 10.17 8.45 -12.60
C ALA A 13 9.73 8.47 -14.07
N ALA A 14 10.02 9.55 -14.81
CA ALA A 14 9.69 9.65 -16.24
C ALA A 14 10.41 8.56 -17.06
N VAL A 15 11.73 8.43 -16.90
CA VAL A 15 12.51 7.40 -17.60
C VAL A 15 12.04 6.00 -17.19
N GLY A 16 11.85 5.75 -15.90
CA GLY A 16 11.34 4.48 -15.39
C GLY A 16 9.97 4.11 -15.98
N SER A 17 9.07 5.09 -16.14
CA SER A 17 7.75 4.85 -16.75
C SER A 17 7.84 4.42 -18.21
N VAL A 18 8.77 4.98 -19.01
CA VAL A 18 8.99 4.57 -20.40
C VAL A 18 9.59 3.16 -20.46
N LEU A 19 10.52 2.85 -19.56
CA LEU A 19 11.16 1.52 -19.48
C LEU A 19 10.19 0.41 -19.09
N LEU A 20 9.14 0.70 -18.32
CA LEU A 20 8.07 -0.25 -18.03
C LEU A 20 7.24 -0.60 -19.27
N THR A 21 7.40 0.13 -20.38
CA THR A 21 6.70 -0.10 -21.65
C THR A 21 5.19 -0.22 -21.43
N PRO A 22 4.52 0.78 -20.83
CA PRO A 22 3.13 0.65 -20.39
C PRO A 22 2.19 0.32 -21.53
N TRP A 23 2.53 0.69 -22.77
CA TRP A 23 1.79 0.29 -23.97
C TRP A 23 1.61 -1.22 -24.08
N ASN A 24 2.57 -2.05 -23.62
CA ASN A 24 2.43 -3.50 -23.61
C ASN A 24 1.33 -3.97 -22.64
N LEU A 25 1.08 -3.24 -21.55
CA LEU A 25 -0.02 -3.53 -20.63
C LEU A 25 -1.38 -3.22 -21.23
N PHE A 26 -1.44 -2.28 -22.20
CA PHE A 26 -2.67 -1.89 -22.90
C PHE A 26 -2.92 -2.66 -24.19
N GLN A 27 -2.05 -3.59 -24.58
CA GLN A 27 -2.20 -4.37 -25.82
C GLN A 27 -3.34 -5.38 -25.77
N SER A 28 -3.77 -5.81 -24.58
CA SER A 28 -4.92 -6.72 -24.42
C SER A 28 -5.82 -6.28 -23.27
N PRO A 29 -7.15 -6.46 -23.39
CA PRO A 29 -8.08 -6.20 -22.29
C PRO A 29 -7.74 -7.00 -21.03
N GLU A 30 -7.29 -8.25 -21.19
CA GLU A 30 -6.92 -9.15 -20.09
C GLU A 30 -5.76 -8.61 -19.25
N LEU A 31 -4.70 -8.10 -19.89
CA LEU A 31 -3.54 -7.53 -19.18
C LEU A 31 -3.90 -6.25 -18.42
N ILE A 32 -4.82 -5.45 -18.95
CA ILE A 32 -5.32 -4.25 -18.26
C ILE A 32 -6.02 -4.65 -16.96
N HIS A 33 -6.99 -5.59 -17.04
CA HIS A 33 -7.71 -6.06 -15.87
C HIS A 33 -6.79 -6.66 -14.82
N TYR A 34 -5.88 -7.54 -15.26
CA TYR A 34 -4.88 -8.15 -14.38
C TYR A 34 -4.02 -7.10 -13.64
N THR A 35 -3.55 -6.08 -14.37
CA THR A 35 -2.72 -5.02 -13.78
C THR A 35 -3.52 -4.24 -12.72
N LEU A 36 -4.77 -3.91 -13.02
CA LEU A 36 -5.65 -3.19 -12.08
C LEU A 36 -5.96 -4.04 -10.84
N ASP A 37 -6.21 -5.33 -11.01
CA ASP A 37 -6.51 -6.25 -9.91
C ASP A 37 -5.31 -6.42 -8.97
N VAL A 38 -4.11 -6.58 -9.55
CA VAL A 38 -2.87 -6.64 -8.78
C VAL A 38 -2.66 -5.32 -8.04
N LEU A 39 -2.71 -4.17 -8.72
CA LEU A 39 -2.53 -2.86 -8.07
C LEU A 39 -3.57 -2.64 -6.96
N GLY A 40 -4.84 -2.95 -7.21
CA GLY A 40 -5.93 -2.86 -6.23
C GLY A 40 -5.68 -3.71 -4.99
N SER A 41 -5.13 -4.92 -5.17
CA SER A 41 -4.80 -5.86 -4.10
C SER A 41 -3.69 -5.35 -3.16
N PHE A 42 -2.81 -4.47 -3.62
CA PHE A 42 -1.81 -3.81 -2.77
C PHE A 42 -2.32 -2.51 -2.16
N ILE A 43 -2.99 -1.68 -2.97
CA ILE A 43 -3.42 -0.34 -2.56
C ILE A 43 -4.53 -0.41 -1.50
N GLY A 44 -5.49 -1.32 -1.64
CA GLY A 44 -6.61 -1.47 -0.71
C GLY A 44 -6.15 -1.70 0.73
N PRO A 45 -5.38 -2.76 1.01
CA PRO A 45 -4.82 -3.02 2.34
C PRO A 45 -4.01 -1.86 2.92
N LEU A 46 -3.14 -1.24 2.12
CA LEU A 46 -2.35 -0.09 2.56
C LEU A 46 -3.25 1.08 2.99
N PHE A 47 -4.27 1.38 2.17
CA PHE A 47 -5.24 2.42 2.45
C PHE A 47 -6.01 2.16 3.75
N GLY A 48 -6.47 0.91 3.97
CA GLY A 48 -7.16 0.51 5.20
C GLY A 48 -6.33 0.72 6.47
N ILE A 49 -5.03 0.39 6.41
CA ILE A 49 -4.09 0.63 7.51
C ILE A 49 -3.95 2.12 7.79
N LEU A 50 -3.71 2.95 6.76
CA LEU A 50 -3.52 4.39 6.91
C LEU A 50 -4.74 5.08 7.53
N LEU A 51 -5.94 4.74 7.05
CA LEU A 51 -7.20 5.28 7.58
C LEU A 51 -7.38 4.93 9.05
N THR A 52 -7.15 3.67 9.39
CA THR A 52 -7.27 3.18 10.77
C THR A 52 -6.25 3.82 11.68
N ASP A 53 -4.99 3.92 11.23
CA ASP A 53 -3.91 4.55 11.98
C ASP A 53 -4.21 6.01 12.27
N PHE A 54 -4.62 6.76 11.25
CA PHE A 54 -4.86 8.19 11.37
C PHE A 54 -6.12 8.51 12.17
N TYR A 55 -7.28 7.95 11.79
CA TYR A 55 -8.56 8.36 12.37
C TYR A 55 -8.92 7.62 13.66
N LEU A 56 -8.63 6.31 13.76
CA LEU A 56 -9.08 5.51 14.91
C LEU A 56 -8.03 5.41 16.02
N ILE A 57 -6.75 5.23 15.67
CA ILE A 57 -5.66 5.05 16.64
C ILE A 57 -5.13 6.42 17.08
N LYS A 58 -4.65 7.23 16.12
CA LYS A 58 -4.05 8.54 16.38
C LYS A 58 -5.07 9.66 16.52
N ARG A 59 -6.35 9.41 16.19
CA ARG A 59 -7.46 10.36 16.33
C ARG A 59 -7.19 11.71 15.68
N GLY A 60 -6.59 11.69 14.49
CA GLY A 60 -6.22 12.88 13.71
C GLY A 60 -5.00 13.65 14.24
N ARG A 61 -4.32 13.15 15.28
CA ARG A 61 -3.15 13.82 15.87
C ARG A 61 -1.86 13.22 15.35
N ILE A 62 -1.16 13.96 14.49
CA ILE A 62 0.15 13.61 13.97
C ILE A 62 1.18 14.68 14.35
N SER A 63 2.34 14.25 14.82
CA SER A 63 3.52 15.10 14.95
C SER A 63 4.19 15.23 13.58
N VAL A 64 4.23 16.43 13.01
CA VAL A 64 4.84 16.67 11.69
C VAL A 64 6.36 16.60 11.79
N ASP A 65 6.94 17.15 12.84
CA ASP A 65 8.40 17.14 13.05
C ASP A 65 8.93 15.70 13.14
N ASP A 66 8.20 14.81 13.83
CA ASP A 66 8.58 13.40 13.93
C ASP A 66 8.46 12.64 12.60
N LEU A 67 7.67 13.11 11.62
CA LEU A 67 7.62 12.48 10.29
C LEU A 67 8.94 12.68 9.51
N PHE A 68 9.69 13.72 9.86
CA PHE A 68 10.99 14.02 9.25
C PHE A 68 12.17 13.57 10.13
N ASN A 69 11.92 12.84 11.21
CA ASN A 69 12.93 12.31 12.12
C ASN A 69 13.18 10.83 11.85
N ASP A 70 14.31 10.52 11.21
CA ASP A 70 14.78 9.16 10.90
C ASP A 70 15.72 8.59 11.97
N THR A 71 15.74 9.17 13.16
CA THR A 71 16.53 8.62 14.27
C THR A 71 15.72 7.62 15.10
N PRO A 72 16.38 6.72 15.87
CA PRO A 72 15.69 5.83 16.80
C PRO A 72 14.82 6.50 17.86
N ALA A 73 15.03 7.80 18.11
CA ALA A 73 14.22 8.59 19.03
C ALA A 73 12.91 9.10 18.39
N GLY A 74 12.80 9.07 17.06
CA GLY A 74 11.61 9.53 16.34
C GLY A 74 10.39 8.66 16.63
N ARG A 75 9.24 9.29 16.87
CA ARG A 75 7.99 8.60 17.23
C ARG A 75 7.57 7.54 16.20
N TYR A 76 7.90 7.73 14.93
CA TYR A 76 7.55 6.82 13.84
C TYR A 76 8.72 5.97 13.34
N TRP A 77 9.82 5.90 14.10
CA TRP A 77 10.91 4.97 13.79
C TRP A 77 10.54 3.52 14.07
N TYR A 78 9.66 3.28 15.06
CA TYR A 78 9.23 1.95 15.48
C TYR A 78 10.43 1.01 15.71
N ARG A 79 10.52 -0.12 14.96
CA ARG A 79 11.62 -1.08 15.07
C ARG A 79 12.46 -1.04 13.80
N GLY A 80 13.58 -0.32 13.85
CA GLY A 80 14.52 -0.21 12.73
C GLY A 80 13.98 0.56 11.52
N GLY A 81 13.10 1.54 11.74
CA GLY A 81 12.43 2.31 10.69
C GLY A 81 11.13 1.71 10.18
N PHE A 82 10.74 0.51 10.66
CA PHE A 82 9.56 -0.20 10.20
C PHE A 82 8.54 -0.40 11.30
N ASN A 83 7.26 -0.23 10.97
CA ASN A 83 6.14 -0.55 11.86
C ASN A 83 5.79 -2.04 11.73
N PRO A 84 6.22 -2.93 12.65
CA PRO A 84 5.96 -4.36 12.54
C PRO A 84 4.46 -4.68 12.65
N LYS A 85 3.69 -3.85 13.37
CA LYS A 85 2.24 -4.02 13.49
C LYS A 85 1.54 -3.76 12.15
N ALA A 86 1.99 -2.74 11.42
CA ALA A 86 1.46 -2.43 10.09
C ALA A 86 1.83 -3.51 9.08
N ILE A 87 3.09 -3.97 9.08
CA ILE A 87 3.54 -5.07 8.20
C ILE A 87 2.75 -6.35 8.49
N GLY A 88 2.54 -6.68 9.77
CA GLY A 88 1.77 -7.84 10.19
C GLY A 88 0.29 -7.81 9.78
N ALA A 89 -0.28 -6.62 9.58
CA ALA A 89 -1.63 -6.47 9.01
C ALA A 89 -1.62 -6.46 7.47
N LEU A 90 -0.59 -5.87 6.86
CA LEU A 90 -0.49 -5.67 5.42
C LEU A 90 -0.30 -7.00 4.68
N LEU A 91 0.72 -7.79 5.07
CA LEU A 91 1.11 -9.02 4.37
C LEU A 91 -0.04 -10.03 4.22
N PRO A 92 -0.76 -10.43 5.29
CA PRO A 92 -1.86 -11.38 5.14
C PRO A 92 -3.03 -10.79 4.33
N SER A 93 -3.31 -9.49 4.45
CA SER A 93 -4.40 -8.84 3.71
C SER A 93 -4.10 -8.80 2.21
N VAL A 94 -2.88 -8.42 1.83
CA VAL A 94 -2.43 -8.46 0.43
C VAL A 94 -2.44 -9.89 -0.10
N ALA A 95 -1.93 -10.86 0.65
CA ALA A 95 -1.93 -12.27 0.24
C ALA A 95 -3.36 -12.77 -0.05
N ILE A 96 -4.32 -12.45 0.80
CA ILE A 96 -5.74 -12.80 0.60
C ILE A 96 -6.29 -12.12 -0.66
N CYS A 97 -6.04 -10.82 -0.86
CA CYS A 97 -6.50 -10.11 -2.06
C CYS A 97 -5.92 -10.69 -3.35
N LEU A 98 -4.62 -11.03 -3.36
CA LEU A 98 -4.00 -11.68 -4.50
C LEU A 98 -4.65 -13.03 -4.76
N VAL A 99 -4.84 -13.87 -3.74
CA VAL A 99 -5.53 -15.17 -3.89
C VAL A 99 -6.93 -14.99 -4.50
N ILE A 100 -7.68 -13.98 -4.07
CA ILE A 100 -9.00 -13.66 -4.64
C ILE A 100 -8.87 -13.25 -6.12
N SER A 101 -7.92 -12.37 -6.45
CA SER A 101 -7.73 -11.85 -7.81
C SER A 101 -7.19 -12.89 -8.80
N PHE A 102 -6.45 -13.90 -8.32
CA PHE A 102 -5.84 -14.91 -9.17
C PHE A 102 -6.68 -16.18 -9.38
N ILE A 103 -7.71 -16.40 -8.56
CA ILE A 103 -8.58 -17.58 -8.66
C ILE A 103 -9.75 -17.26 -9.60
N PRO A 104 -9.88 -17.93 -10.77
CA PRO A 104 -10.93 -17.64 -11.74
C PRO A 104 -12.36 -17.80 -11.20
N SER A 105 -12.57 -18.72 -10.26
CA SER A 105 -13.89 -18.92 -9.63
C SER A 105 -14.30 -17.77 -8.71
N LEU A 106 -13.37 -16.90 -8.32
CA LEU A 106 -13.61 -15.75 -7.45
C LEU A 106 -13.64 -14.41 -8.21
N HIS A 107 -13.68 -14.43 -9.54
CA HIS A 107 -13.58 -13.22 -10.38
C HIS A 107 -14.63 -12.15 -10.02
N GLN A 108 -15.86 -12.55 -9.65
CA GLN A 108 -16.88 -11.59 -9.21
C GLN A 108 -16.50 -10.87 -7.90
N VAL A 109 -15.80 -11.56 -7.01
CA VAL A 109 -15.29 -11.04 -5.74
C VAL A 109 -14.02 -10.20 -5.96
N ALA A 110 -13.22 -10.53 -6.98
CA ALA A 110 -12.00 -9.81 -7.33
C ALA A 110 -12.24 -8.32 -7.64
N ASN A 111 -13.38 -8.00 -8.26
CA ASN A 111 -13.81 -6.61 -8.48
C ASN A 111 -13.93 -5.79 -7.17
N PHE A 112 -14.09 -6.46 -6.02
CA PHE A 112 -14.17 -5.86 -4.70
C PHE A 112 -12.89 -6.07 -3.88
N SER A 113 -11.83 -6.66 -4.44
CA SER A 113 -10.56 -6.95 -3.74
C SER A 113 -9.99 -5.73 -3.04
N TRP A 114 -10.15 -4.54 -3.63
CA TRP A 114 -9.71 -3.29 -3.00
C TRP A 114 -10.43 -3.02 -1.67
N PHE A 115 -11.77 -3.10 -1.65
CA PHE A 115 -12.58 -2.87 -0.44
C PHE A 115 -12.37 -3.96 0.60
N ILE A 116 -12.30 -5.22 0.15
CA ILE A 116 -12.05 -6.38 1.01
C ILE A 116 -10.68 -6.24 1.67
N GLY A 117 -9.64 -5.92 0.89
CA GLY A 117 -8.30 -5.69 1.38
C GLY A 117 -8.22 -4.53 2.37
N ALA A 118 -8.86 -3.42 2.06
CA ALA A 118 -8.95 -2.27 2.96
C ALA A 118 -9.62 -2.64 4.29
N GLY A 119 -10.75 -3.34 4.25
CA GLY A 119 -11.49 -3.78 5.44
C GLY A 119 -10.69 -4.77 6.30
N LEU A 120 -10.09 -5.79 5.66
CA LEU A 120 -9.25 -6.78 6.35
C LEU A 120 -8.05 -6.13 7.02
N ALA A 121 -7.30 -5.31 6.28
CA ALA A 121 -6.11 -4.66 6.80
C ALA A 121 -6.45 -3.63 7.90
N ALA A 122 -7.55 -2.90 7.75
CA ALA A 122 -8.07 -2.01 8.78
C ALA A 122 -8.42 -2.77 10.07
N GLY A 123 -9.16 -3.87 9.96
CA GLY A 123 -9.55 -4.72 11.10
C GLY A 123 -8.34 -5.34 11.80
N CYS A 124 -7.46 -5.99 11.02
CA CYS A 124 -6.23 -6.58 11.52
C CYS A 124 -5.33 -5.54 12.19
N TYR A 125 -5.08 -4.41 11.53
CA TYR A 125 -4.24 -3.36 12.11
C TYR A 125 -4.88 -2.76 13.36
N ARG A 126 -6.19 -2.52 13.35
CA ARG A 126 -6.91 -2.03 14.54
C ARG A 126 -6.78 -2.99 15.71
N PHE A 127 -6.76 -4.30 15.48
CA PHE A 127 -6.59 -5.29 16.53
C PHE A 127 -5.15 -5.34 17.04
N ILE A 128 -4.16 -5.39 16.14
CA ILE A 128 -2.73 -5.50 16.49
C ILE A 128 -2.19 -4.20 17.12
N ALA A 129 -2.67 -3.04 16.66
CA ALA A 129 -2.19 -1.72 17.08
C ALA A 129 -3.01 -1.07 18.21
N ARG A 130 -3.99 -1.79 18.79
CA ARG A 130 -4.39 -1.56 20.18
C ARG A 130 -3.20 -1.80 21.12
#